data_AF-A0A7V4Q7J0-F1
#
_entry.id   AF-A0A7V4Q7J0-F1
#
_cell.length_a   1.000
_cell.length_b   1.000
_cell.length_c   1.000
_cell.angle_alpha   90.00
_cell.angle_beta   90.00
_cell.angle_gamma   90.00
#
_symmetry.space_group_name_H-M   'P 1'
#
loop_
_entity.id
_entity.type
_entity.pdbx_description
1 polymer ?
#
loop_
_entity_poly.entity_id
_entity_poly.type
_entity_poly.pdbx_seq_one_letter_code
_entity_poly.pdbx_strand_id
1 'polypeptide(L)'
;MLELFEKTLMVGMGALSLSQKKGEELLTELKERLNVSEEEGKSLLHRMQAYAEENQKRLADMVQEEVKKAYERAGLVSKEDFAKLQKKVAQLEKQLKASGK
;
A
#
# COMPACT_ATOMS: atom_id res chain seq x y z
N MET A 1 -2.31 -28.69 11.82
CA MET A 1 -3.74 -28.32 11.73
C MET A 1 -3.91 -26.82 11.87
N LEU A 2 -3.48 -26.21 12.99
CA LEU A 2 -3.53 -24.75 13.20
C LEU A 2 -2.83 -23.93 12.12
N GLU A 3 -1.60 -24.28 11.72
CA GLU A 3 -0.88 -23.57 10.64
C GLU A 3 -1.60 -23.62 9.27
N LEU A 4 -2.31 -24.72 8.99
CA LEU A 4 -3.05 -24.88 7.74
C LEU A 4 -4.31 -23.99 7.73
N PHE A 5 -4.96 -23.89 8.89
CA PHE A 5 -6.08 -22.98 9.11
C PHE A 5 -5.63 -21.51 9.10
N GLU A 6 -4.50 -21.20 9.75
CA GLU A 6 -3.85 -19.88 9.72
C GLU A 6 -3.57 -19.45 8.27
N LYS A 7 -2.98 -20.33 7.46
CA LYS A 7 -2.76 -20.08 6.03
C LYS A 7 -4.07 -19.92 5.25
N THR A 8 -5.08 -20.73 5.54
CA THR A 8 -6.37 -20.67 4.84
C THR A 8 -7.14 -19.38 5.18
N LEU A 9 -7.11 -18.94 6.45
CA LEU A 9 -7.66 -17.64 6.86
C LEU A 9 -6.86 -16.49 6.24
N MET A 10 -5.53 -16.53 6.28
CA MET A 10 -4.69 -15.50 5.67
C MET A 10 -4.94 -15.36 4.16
N VAL A 11 -5.18 -16.46 3.45
CA VAL A 11 -5.55 -16.45 2.02
C VAL A 11 -7.01 -16.02 1.81
N GLY A 12 -7.94 -16.47 2.68
CA GLY A 12 -9.36 -16.17 2.59
C GLY A 12 -9.73 -14.73 2.95
N MET A 13 -8.91 -14.04 3.73
CA MET A 13 -9.10 -12.63 4.08
C MET A 13 -8.63 -11.65 3.00
N GLY A 14 -8.23 -12.13 1.82
CA GLY A 14 -7.66 -11.34 0.71
C GLY A 14 -8.49 -10.16 0.17
N ALA A 15 -9.61 -9.79 0.79
CA ALA A 15 -10.35 -8.56 0.51
C ALA A 15 -11.09 -7.96 1.74
N LEU A 16 -11.03 -8.60 2.92
CA LEU A 16 -11.75 -8.14 4.10
C LEU A 16 -10.79 -7.35 4.98
N SER A 17 -10.97 -6.03 5.04
CA SER A 17 -10.28 -5.20 6.04
C SER A 17 -10.48 -5.82 7.43
N LEU A 18 -9.38 -6.15 8.09
CA LEU A 18 -9.39 -6.69 9.45
C LEU A 18 -9.78 -5.55 10.39
N SER A 19 -11.07 -5.42 10.71
CA SER A 19 -11.53 -4.44 11.68
C SER A 19 -11.36 -4.98 13.10
N GLN A 20 -11.27 -4.09 14.09
CA GLN A 20 -11.16 -4.46 15.50
C GLN A 20 -12.27 -5.44 15.93
N LYS A 21 -13.52 -5.12 15.55
CA LYS A 21 -14.69 -5.98 15.79
C LYS A 21 -14.56 -7.37 15.14
N LYS A 22 -14.06 -7.43 13.91
CA LYS A 22 -13.90 -8.69 13.18
C LYS A 22 -12.75 -9.54 13.73
N GLY A 23 -11.72 -8.88 14.25
CA GLY A 23 -10.66 -9.52 15.02
C GLY A 23 -11.16 -10.15 16.32
N GLU A 24 -12.01 -9.45 17.06
CA GLU A 24 -12.65 -9.97 18.28
C GLU A 24 -13.59 -11.15 17.99
N GLU A 25 -14.36 -11.09 16.90
CA GLU A 25 -15.18 -12.20 16.42
C GLU A 25 -14.32 -13.42 16.07
N LEU A 26 -13.21 -13.22 15.35
CA LEU A 26 -12.27 -14.30 15.02
C LEU A 26 -11.62 -14.92 16.26
N LEU A 27 -11.23 -14.12 17.25
CA LEU A 27 -10.72 -14.64 18.52
C LEU A 27 -11.73 -15.52 19.25
N THR A 28 -13.00 -15.11 19.23
CA THR A 28 -14.10 -15.86 19.84
C THR A 28 -14.31 -17.19 19.10
N GLU A 29 -14.32 -17.19 17.77
CA GLU A 29 -14.44 -18.41 16.97
C GLU A 29 -13.24 -19.36 17.15
N LEU A 30 -12.02 -18.83 17.26
CA LEU A 30 -10.81 -19.61 17.52
C LEU A 30 -10.87 -20.31 18.89
N LYS A 31 -11.39 -19.64 19.91
CA LYS A 31 -11.60 -20.24 21.24
C LYS A 31 -12.68 -21.32 21.20
N GLU A 32 -13.86 -21.00 20.66
CA GLU A 32 -15.04 -21.87 20.73
C GLU A 32 -14.96 -23.09 19.81
N ARG A 33 -14.42 -22.93 18.59
CA ARG A 33 -14.44 -23.96 17.56
C ARG A 33 -13.15 -24.74 17.45
N LEU A 34 -12.03 -24.14 17.86
CA LEU A 34 -10.70 -24.68 17.65
C LEU A 34 -9.93 -24.95 18.95
N ASN A 35 -10.56 -24.71 20.11
CA ASN A 35 -9.98 -24.95 21.43
C ASN A 35 -8.62 -24.25 21.62
N VAL A 36 -8.43 -23.13 20.92
CA VAL A 36 -7.19 -22.34 20.96
C VAL A 36 -7.16 -21.55 22.26
N SER A 37 -6.01 -21.52 22.92
CA SER A 37 -5.85 -20.71 24.12
C SER A 37 -5.98 -19.21 23.79
N GLU A 38 -6.34 -18.39 24.78
CA GLU A 38 -6.45 -16.94 24.58
C GLU A 38 -5.14 -16.31 24.11
N GLU A 39 -4.01 -16.84 24.56
CA GLU A 39 -2.68 -16.37 24.22
C GLU A 39 -2.32 -16.70 22.76
N GLU A 40 -2.59 -17.93 22.32
CA GLU A 40 -2.39 -18.35 20.93
C GLU A 40 -3.30 -17.59 19.97
N GLY A 41 -4.55 -17.35 20.34
CA GLY A 41 -5.49 -16.56 19.56
C GLY A 41 -5.01 -15.12 19.37
N LYS A 42 -4.58 -14.46 20.45
CA LYS A 42 -4.04 -13.09 20.39
C LYS A 42 -2.78 -13.02 19.52
N SER A 43 -1.90 -14.01 19.63
CA SER A 43 -0.69 -14.12 18.81
C SER A 43 -1.00 -14.29 17.32
N LEU A 44 -1.98 -15.13 16.98
CA LEU A 44 -2.47 -15.30 15.61
C LEU A 44 -3.02 -14.00 15.03
N LEU A 45 -3.89 -13.32 15.78
CA LEU A 45 -4.49 -12.06 15.35
C LEU A 45 -3.44 -10.97 15.12
N HIS A 46 -2.47 -10.85 16.02
CA HIS A 46 -1.36 -9.91 15.86
C HIS A 46 -0.54 -10.19 14.59
N ARG A 47 -0.21 -11.46 14.31
CA ARG A 47 0.50 -11.85 13.09
C ARG A 47 -0.31 -11.55 11.83
N MET A 48 -1.63 -11.75 11.88
CA MET A 48 -2.54 -11.42 10.78
C MET A 48 -2.63 -9.91 10.53
N GLN A 49 -2.68 -9.08 11.59
CA GLN A 49 -2.64 -7.63 11.46
C GLN A 49 -1.33 -7.14 10.83
N ALA A 50 -0.19 -7.61 11.33
CA ALA A 50 1.11 -7.26 10.79
C ALA A 50 1.25 -7.65 9.30
N TYR A 51 0.82 -8.86 8.95
CA TYR A 51 0.83 -9.33 7.57
C TYR A 51 -0.10 -8.50 6.67
N ALA A 52 -1.27 -8.10 7.16
CA ALA A 52 -2.19 -7.26 6.40
C ALA A 52 -1.61 -5.85 6.14
N GLU A 53 -1.02 -5.23 7.16
CA GLU A 53 -0.37 -3.91 7.03
C GLU A 53 0.80 -3.94 6.04
N GLU A 54 1.65 -4.96 6.11
CA GLU A 54 2.78 -5.13 5.19
C GLU A 54 2.30 -5.31 3.75
N ASN A 55 1.29 -6.15 3.53
CA ASN A 55 0.74 -6.36 2.19
C ASN A 55 0.03 -5.13 1.65
N GLN A 56 -0.67 -4.35 2.49
CA GLN A 56 -1.28 -3.08 2.08
C GLN A 56 -0.22 -2.09 1.60
N LYS A 57 0.90 -1.94 2.33
CA LYS A 57 2.00 -1.07 1.90
C LYS A 57 2.60 -1.54 0.57
N ARG A 58 2.90 -2.84 0.46
CA ARG A 58 3.47 -3.40 -0.78
C ARG A 58 2.53 -3.23 -1.98
N LEU A 59 1.22 -3.42 -1.79
CA LEU A 59 0.21 -3.17 -2.82
C LEU A 59 0.15 -1.69 -3.20
N ALA A 60 0.17 -0.78 -2.22
CA ALA A 60 0.17 0.66 -2.48
C ALA A 60 1.39 1.07 -3.32
N ASP A 61 2.58 0.57 -2.98
CA ASP A 61 3.82 0.82 -3.71
C ASP A 61 3.74 0.29 -5.15
N MET A 62 3.26 -0.94 -5.33
CA MET A 62 3.07 -1.54 -6.65
C MET A 62 2.09 -0.73 -7.52
N VAL A 63 0.97 -0.29 -6.94
CA VAL A 63 -0.01 0.54 -7.65
C VAL A 63 0.59 1.88 -8.01
N GLN A 64 1.31 2.52 -7.09
CA GLN A 64 1.97 3.80 -7.34
C GLN A 64 3.00 3.68 -8.47
N GLU A 65 3.79 2.60 -8.49
CA GLU A 65 4.76 2.35 -9.54
C GLU A 65 4.09 2.08 -10.89
N GLU A 66 3.03 1.30 -10.94
CA GLU A 66 2.31 1.01 -12.18
C GLU A 66 1.64 2.26 -12.75
N VAL A 67 1.04 3.08 -11.88
CA VAL A 67 0.48 4.39 -12.26
C VAL A 67 1.57 5.32 -12.81
N LYS A 68 2.74 5.37 -12.16
CA LYS A 68 3.89 6.14 -12.67
C LYS A 68 4.33 5.66 -14.05
N LYS A 69 4.48 4.35 -14.25
CA LYS A 69 4.81 3.76 -15.56
C LYS A 69 3.74 4.05 -16.61
N ALA A 70 2.47 4.12 -16.23
CA ALA A 70 1.38 4.47 -17.13
C ALA A 70 1.47 5.94 -17.57
N TYR A 71 1.76 6.87 -16.65
CA TYR A 71 2.01 8.28 -16.98
C TYR A 71 3.19 8.44 -17.95
N GLU A 72 4.30 7.74 -17.69
CA GLU A 72 5.48 7.75 -18.56
C GLU A 72 5.14 7.21 -19.97
N ARG A 73 4.43 6.08 -20.06
CA ARG A 73 3.98 5.50 -21.34
C ARG A 73 3.02 6.42 -22.12
N ALA A 74 2.18 7.16 -21.40
CA ALA A 74 1.26 8.13 -22.00
C ALA A 74 1.93 9.46 -22.41
N GLY A 75 3.22 9.65 -22.11
CA GLY A 75 3.94 10.90 -22.35
C GLY A 75 3.51 12.05 -21.44
N LEU A 76 2.87 11.74 -20.30
CA LEU A 76 2.41 12.74 -19.34
C LEU A 76 3.56 13.10 -18.41
N VAL A 77 3.83 14.40 -18.29
CA VAL A 77 4.86 14.94 -17.39
C VAL A 77 4.25 15.33 -16.04
N SER A 78 5.03 15.22 -14.97
CA SER A 78 4.60 15.69 -13.65
C SER A 78 4.46 17.22 -13.64
N LYS A 79 3.63 17.74 -12.73
CA LYS A 79 3.52 19.21 -12.53
C LYS A 79 4.86 19.84 -12.16
N GLU A 80 5.69 19.13 -11.40
CA GLU A 80 7.01 19.60 -11.00
C GLU A 80 7.96 19.70 -12.19
N ASP A 81 7.97 18.70 -13.07
CA ASP A 81 8.81 18.71 -14.27
C ASP A 81 8.38 19.81 -15.25
N PHE A 82 7.07 20.03 -15.38
CA PHE A 82 6.54 21.15 -16.14
C PHE A 82 6.95 22.52 -15.55
N ALA A 83 6.88 22.69 -14.23
CA ALA A 83 7.31 23.92 -13.57
C ALA A 83 8.83 24.17 -13.71
N LYS A 84 9.65 23.11 -13.66
CA LYS A 84 11.10 23.19 -13.95
C LYS A 84 11.34 23.66 -15.39
N LEU A 85 10.59 23.14 -16.35
CA LEU A 85 10.68 23.55 -17.75
C LEU A 85 10.31 25.03 -17.91
N GLN A 86 9.19 25.48 -17.31
CA GLN A 86 8.79 26.90 -17.34
C GLN A 86 9.86 27.82 -16.78
N LYS A 87 10.50 27.46 -15.66
CA LYS A 87 11.61 28.24 -15.09
C LYS A 87 12.81 28.32 -16.05
N LYS A 88 13.20 27.22 -16.68
CA LYS A 88 14.28 27.19 -17.67
C LYS A 88 13.95 28.07 -18.88
N VAL A 89 12.72 27.98 -19.41
CA VAL A 89 12.26 28.82 -20.52
C VAL A 89 12.35 30.30 -20.15
N ALA A 90 11.82 30.70 -18.99
CA ALA A 90 11.89 32.08 -18.52
C ALA A 90 13.33 32.59 -18.34
N GLN A 91 14.26 31.73 -17.92
CA GLN A 91 15.67 32.09 -17.80
C GLN A 91 16.32 32.29 -19.17
N LEU A 92 16.06 31.39 -20.13
CA LEU A 92 16.57 31.49 -21.50
C LEU A 92 16.03 32.74 -22.20
N GLU A 93 14.74 33.06 -22.02
CA GLU A 93 14.13 34.29 -22.55
C GLU A 93 14.81 35.55 -22.01
N LYS A 94 15.14 35.56 -20.70
CA LYS A 94 15.89 36.68 -20.09
C LYS A 94 17.31 36.80 -20.66
N GLN A 95 18.00 35.67 -20.84
CA GLN A 95 19.36 35.66 -21.40
C GLN A 95 19.37 36.15 -22.85
N LEU A 96 18.44 35.68 -23.70
CA LEU A 96 18.32 36.14 -25.08
C LEU A 96 18.04 37.65 -25.16
N LYS A 97 17.18 38.18 -24.29
CA LYS A 97 16.93 39.64 -24.22
C LYS A 97 18.15 40.44 -23.75
N ALA A 98 19.01 39.86 -22.90
CA ALA A 98 20.23 40.50 -22.44
C ALA A 98 21.36 40.45 -23.47
N SER A 99 21.43 39.38 -24.27
CA SER A 99 22.44 39.18 -25.32
C SER A 99 22.07 39.79 -26.68
N GLY A 100 20.81 40.21 -26.87
CA GLY A 100 20.32 40.90 -28.08
C GLY A 100 20.39 42.43 -28.03
N LYS A 101 21.13 43.00 -27.06
CA LYS A 101 21.57 44.40 -27.04
C LYS A 101 23.03 44.47 -27.43
#